data_AF-A0A2A6D294-F1
#
_entry.id   AF-A0A2A6D294-F1
#
_cell.length_a   1.000
_cell.length_b   1.000
_cell.length_c   1.000
_cell.angle_alpha   90.00
_cell.angle_beta   90.00
_cell.angle_gamma   90.00
#
_symmetry.space_group_name_H-M   'P 1'
#
loop_
_entity.id
_entity.type
_entity.pdbx_description
1 polymer ?
#
loop_
_entity_poly.entity_id
_entity_poly.type
_entity_poly.pdbx_seq_one_letter_code
_entity_poly.pdbx_strand_id
1 'polypeptide(L)'
;MLLTNENRVFLGPEDSLKYLATIDCRLKKLDEGIFPTYLSIPFAKNSDYSTYASNLIRVLVERGFIIKWINDYTSFMASKTGNMKHCGRSFNDADKYLNLSKAQGAFWVLCGGFCIGIVLCLTEILCKGIRSIWKWLKEKIEHEALSRKMEHEGEIEYVK
;
A
#
# COMPACT_ATOMS: atom_id res chain seq x y z
N MET A 1 -2.00 -23.49 19.94
CA MET A 1 -0.63 -23.84 19.50
C MET A 1 -0.24 -23.27 18.13
N LEU A 2 -1.16 -23.08 17.16
CA LEU A 2 -0.84 -22.35 15.91
C LEU A 2 -0.81 -20.83 16.09
N LEU A 3 -1.62 -20.32 17.01
CA LEU A 3 -1.79 -18.89 17.29
C LEU A 3 -0.67 -18.28 18.14
N THR A 4 0.33 -19.09 18.49
CA THR A 4 1.44 -18.73 19.38
C THR A 4 2.77 -18.57 18.63
N ASN A 5 2.82 -18.86 17.32
CA ASN A 5 4.02 -18.73 16.50
C ASN A 5 3.65 -18.56 15.03
N GLU A 6 4.09 -17.46 14.40
CA GLU A 6 3.73 -17.06 13.03
C GLU A 6 4.37 -17.96 11.95
N ASN A 7 5.40 -18.75 12.29
CA ASN A 7 6.17 -19.57 11.34
C ASN A 7 5.72 -21.03 11.25
N ARG A 8 4.58 -21.42 11.85
CA ARG A 8 4.10 -22.81 11.80
C ARG A 8 2.92 -22.93 10.84
N VAL A 9 3.06 -23.80 9.85
CA VAL A 9 2.00 -24.14 8.90
C VAL A 9 1.30 -25.43 9.38
N PHE A 10 -0.02 -25.44 9.29
CA PHE A 10 -0.82 -26.64 9.55
C PHE A 10 -1.35 -27.19 8.24
N LEU A 11 -1.09 -28.47 8.01
CA LEU A 11 -1.54 -29.21 6.83
C LEU A 11 -2.70 -30.11 7.23
N GLY A 12 -3.77 -30.10 6.45
CA GLY A 12 -4.97 -30.87 6.73
C GLY A 12 -5.98 -30.81 5.58
N PRO A 13 -7.14 -31.47 5.75
CA PRO A 13 -8.20 -31.45 4.75
C PRO A 13 -8.68 -30.03 4.45
N GLU A 14 -8.87 -29.74 3.16
CA GLU A 14 -9.20 -28.40 2.70
C GLU A 14 -10.47 -27.84 3.35
N ASP A 15 -11.51 -28.65 3.46
CA ASP A 15 -12.80 -28.23 4.03
C ASP A 15 -12.67 -27.85 5.51
N SER A 16 -11.89 -28.62 6.27
CA SER A 16 -11.63 -28.33 7.69
C SER A 16 -10.82 -27.04 7.85
N LEU A 17 -9.80 -26.84 7.01
CA LEU A 17 -9.00 -25.61 7.02
C LEU A 17 -9.81 -24.38 6.60
N LYS A 18 -10.64 -24.52 5.57
CA LYS A 18 -11.57 -23.47 5.12
C LYS A 18 -12.55 -23.10 6.22
N TYR A 19 -13.10 -24.09 6.92
CA TYR A 19 -13.96 -23.87 8.07
C TYR A 19 -13.23 -23.13 9.20
N LEU A 20 -12.03 -23.58 9.58
CA LEU A 20 -11.22 -22.95 10.62
C LEU A 20 -10.87 -21.49 10.30
N ALA A 21 -10.48 -21.20 9.05
CA ALA A 21 -10.22 -19.85 8.58
C ALA A 21 -11.49 -18.98 8.51
N THR A 22 -12.67 -19.59 8.38
CA THR A 22 -13.95 -18.87 8.40
C THR A 22 -14.36 -18.47 9.82
N ILE A 23 -14.04 -19.28 10.82
CA ILE A 23 -14.41 -19.03 12.22
C ILE A 23 -13.37 -18.20 12.99
N ASP A 24 -12.07 -18.29 12.69
CA ASP A 24 -11.01 -17.51 13.34
C ASP A 24 -10.30 -16.63 12.28
N CYS A 25 -10.57 -15.31 12.34
CA CYS A 25 -10.07 -14.36 11.35
C CYS A 25 -8.55 -14.14 11.39
N ARG A 26 -7.85 -14.66 12.40
CA ARG A 26 -6.38 -14.57 12.47
C ARG A 26 -5.69 -15.64 11.64
N LEU A 27 -6.42 -16.68 11.24
CA LEU A 27 -5.91 -17.75 10.40
C LEU A 27 -6.16 -17.39 8.95
N LYS A 28 -5.11 -17.47 8.14
CA LYS A 28 -5.21 -17.34 6.68
C LYS A 28 -4.94 -18.68 6.04
N LYS A 29 -5.88 -19.15 5.23
CA LYS A 29 -5.68 -20.32 4.37
C LYS A 29 -4.77 -19.90 3.20
N LEU A 30 -3.79 -20.75 2.86
CA LEU A 30 -3.07 -20.64 1.59
C LEU A 30 -3.91 -21.34 0.51
N ASP A 31 -4.08 -20.69 -0.64
CA ASP A 31 -5.01 -21.12 -1.71
C ASP A 31 -4.56 -22.37 -2.49
N GLU A 32 -3.41 -22.95 -2.15
CA GLU A 32 -2.87 -24.10 -2.86
C GLU A 32 -3.34 -25.42 -2.23
N GLY A 33 -4.38 -26.01 -2.83
CA GLY A 33 -4.76 -27.40 -2.60
C GLY A 33 -3.86 -28.33 -3.41
N ILE A 34 -3.11 -29.21 -2.73
CA ILE A 34 -2.19 -30.15 -3.40
C ILE A 34 -2.95 -31.37 -3.95
N PHE A 35 -4.04 -31.78 -3.30
CA PHE A 35 -4.82 -32.97 -3.67
C PHE A 35 -6.33 -32.76 -3.50
N PRO A 36 -7.16 -33.01 -4.54
CA PRO A 36 -8.60 -33.04 -4.39
C PRO A 36 -8.99 -34.30 -3.61
N THR A 37 -9.60 -34.12 -2.44
CA THR A 37 -10.12 -35.22 -1.63
C THR A 37 -11.64 -35.21 -1.63
N TYR A 38 -12.26 -36.38 -1.77
CA TYR A 38 -13.71 -36.54 -1.69
C TYR A 38 -14.09 -37.25 -0.40
N LEU A 39 -15.10 -36.73 0.30
CA LEU A 39 -15.70 -37.40 1.45
C LEU A 39 -16.72 -38.42 0.96
N SER A 40 -16.61 -39.66 1.43
CA SER A 40 -17.55 -40.74 1.11
C SER A 40 -18.02 -41.45 2.37
N ILE A 41 -19.23 -42.01 2.32
CA ILE A 41 -19.79 -42.82 3.39
C ILE A 41 -19.60 -44.29 3.01
N PRO A 42 -18.71 -45.04 3.70
CA PRO A 42 -18.47 -46.43 3.36
C PRO A 42 -19.63 -47.30 3.83
N PHE A 43 -20.06 -48.22 2.96
CA PHE A 43 -21.03 -49.27 3.29
C PHE A 43 -20.37 -50.64 3.26
N ALA A 44 -20.91 -51.59 4.02
CA ALA A 44 -20.52 -52.99 3.91
C ALA A 44 -20.74 -53.49 2.48
N LYS A 45 -19.86 -54.40 2.02
CA LYS A 45 -19.94 -54.99 0.68
C LYS A 45 -21.30 -55.68 0.51
N ASN A 46 -22.02 -55.33 -0.56
CA ASN A 46 -23.38 -55.79 -0.87
C ASN A 46 -24.48 -55.33 0.12
N SER A 47 -24.30 -54.21 0.80
CA SER A 47 -25.38 -53.60 1.60
C SER A 47 -26.51 -53.10 0.70
N ASP A 48 -27.74 -53.54 0.98
CA ASP A 48 -28.96 -53.08 0.30
C ASP A 48 -29.20 -51.57 0.46
N TYR A 49 -28.66 -50.99 1.54
CA TYR A 49 -28.81 -49.57 1.84
C TYR A 49 -27.88 -48.67 1.02
N SER A 50 -26.83 -49.22 0.39
CA SER A 50 -25.85 -48.44 -0.35
C SER A 50 -26.48 -47.68 -1.53
N THR A 51 -27.34 -48.37 -2.30
CA THR A 51 -28.07 -47.79 -3.43
C THR A 51 -29.09 -46.75 -2.98
N TYR A 52 -29.86 -47.06 -1.93
CA TYR A 52 -30.84 -46.14 -1.36
C TYR A 52 -30.19 -44.85 -0.85
N ALA A 53 -29.14 -44.97 -0.04
CA ALA A 53 -28.43 -43.83 0.53
C ALA A 53 -27.77 -42.97 -0.56
N SER A 54 -27.16 -43.58 -1.57
CA SER A 54 -26.54 -42.86 -2.69
C SER A 54 -27.57 -42.03 -3.47
N ASN A 55 -28.74 -42.61 -3.75
CA ASN A 55 -29.84 -41.90 -4.41
C ASN A 55 -30.37 -40.74 -3.55
N LEU A 56 -30.52 -40.96 -2.25
CA LEU A 56 -30.97 -39.93 -1.33
C LEU A 56 -29.96 -38.77 -1.24
N ILE A 57 -28.67 -39.07 -1.11
CA ILE A 57 -27.61 -38.05 -1.09
C ILE A 57 -27.64 -37.24 -2.38
N ARG A 58 -27.77 -37.90 -3.54
CA ARG A 58 -27.90 -37.21 -4.83
C ARG A 58 -29.07 -36.23 -4.83
N VAL A 59 -30.25 -36.65 -4.39
CA VAL A 59 -31.43 -35.79 -4.31
C VAL A 59 -31.22 -34.61 -3.34
N LEU A 60 -30.57 -34.83 -2.20
CA LEU A 60 -30.26 -33.77 -1.23
C LEU A 60 -29.26 -32.75 -1.79
N VAL A 61 -28.26 -33.20 -2.56
CA VAL A 61 -27.30 -32.34 -3.24
C VAL A 61 -27.98 -31.53 -4.34
N GLU A 62 -28.76 -32.18 -5.21
CA GLU A 62 -29.48 -31.54 -6.32
C GLU A 62 -30.48 -30.49 -5.83
N ARG A 63 -31.12 -30.73 -4.69
CA ARG A 63 -32.03 -29.77 -4.03
C ARG A 63 -31.31 -28.65 -3.28
N GLY A 64 -29.97 -28.66 -3.22
CA GLY A 64 -29.17 -27.67 -2.51
C GLY A 64 -29.23 -27.75 -0.99
N PHE A 65 -29.79 -28.83 -0.42
CA PHE A 65 -29.90 -29.00 1.03
C PHE A 65 -28.52 -29.05 1.70
N ILE A 66 -27.56 -29.74 1.07
CA ILE A 66 -26.19 -29.85 1.59
C ILE A 66 -25.52 -28.49 1.70
N ILE A 67 -25.67 -27.63 0.68
CA ILE A 67 -25.09 -26.28 0.67
C ILE A 67 -25.73 -25.43 1.77
N LYS A 68 -27.06 -25.48 1.89
CA LYS A 68 -27.78 -24.77 2.96
C LYS A 68 -27.31 -25.25 4.34
N TRP A 69 -27.22 -26.55 4.54
CA TRP A 69 -26.79 -27.14 5.81
C TRP A 69 -25.38 -26.70 6.21
N ILE A 70 -24.44 -26.67 5.27
CA ILE A 70 -23.08 -26.16 5.50
C ILE A 70 -23.13 -24.68 5.92
N ASN A 71 -23.90 -23.85 5.22
CA ASN A 71 -24.02 -22.42 5.52
C ASN A 71 -24.67 -22.15 6.89
N ASP A 72 -25.72 -22.91 7.23
CA ASP A 72 -26.41 -22.77 8.51
C ASP A 72 -25.49 -23.22 9.67
N TYR A 73 -24.79 -24.34 9.50
CA TYR A 73 -23.85 -24.86 10.51
C TYR A 73 -22.66 -23.91 10.74
N THR A 74 -22.04 -23.42 9.66
CA THR A 74 -20.94 -22.46 9.76
C THR A 74 -21.37 -21.16 10.44
N SER A 75 -22.56 -20.63 10.10
CA SER A 75 -23.11 -19.42 10.71
C SER A 75 -23.41 -19.62 12.20
N PHE A 76 -23.99 -20.78 12.57
CA PHE A 76 -24.21 -21.13 13.98
C PHE A 76 -22.89 -21.16 14.76
N MET A 77 -21.88 -21.83 14.24
CA MET A 77 -20.60 -21.99 14.95
C MET A 77 -19.80 -20.69 15.04
N ALA A 78 -19.87 -19.82 14.02
CA ALA A 78 -19.30 -18.47 14.07
C ALA A 78 -19.89 -17.67 15.24
N SER A 79 -21.23 -17.69 15.38
CA SER A 79 -21.91 -17.01 16.50
C SER A 79 -21.55 -17.57 17.88
N LYS A 80 -21.42 -18.90 18.00
CA LYS A 80 -21.00 -19.60 19.23
C LYS A 80 -19.58 -19.25 19.67
N THR A 81 -18.69 -18.98 18.72
CA THR A 81 -17.26 -18.68 18.97
C THR A 81 -17.03 -17.19 19.28
N GLY A 82 -18.09 -16.37 19.30
CA GLY A 82 -18.00 -14.93 19.61
C GLY A 82 -17.61 -14.05 18.41
N ASN A 83 -17.37 -14.65 17.25
CA ASN A 83 -17.11 -13.92 16.01
C ASN A 83 -18.44 -13.72 15.27
N MET A 84 -19.12 -12.60 15.56
CA MET A 84 -20.46 -12.27 15.03
C MET A 84 -20.52 -12.02 13.51
N LYS A 85 -19.42 -12.21 12.78
CA LYS A 85 -19.36 -12.09 11.33
C LYS A 85 -18.49 -13.21 10.76
N HIS A 86 -18.95 -13.80 9.66
CA HIS A 86 -18.06 -14.51 8.75
C HIS A 86 -16.84 -13.63 8.52
N CYS A 87 -15.63 -14.18 8.67
CA CYS A 87 -14.40 -13.51 8.27
C CYS A 87 -14.42 -13.37 6.73
N GLY A 88 -15.29 -12.51 6.22
CA GLY A 88 -15.37 -12.17 4.82
C GLY A 88 -14.03 -11.56 4.47
N ARG A 89 -13.34 -12.20 3.50
CA ARG A 89 -12.07 -11.79 2.88
C ARG A 89 -11.48 -10.61 3.60
N SER A 90 -10.54 -10.88 4.52
CA SER A 90 -9.72 -9.89 5.22
C SER A 90 -9.80 -8.56 4.50
N PHE A 91 -10.78 -7.74 4.89
CA PHE A 91 -10.68 -6.32 4.63
C PHE A 91 -9.51 -6.03 5.53
N ASN A 92 -8.32 -5.94 4.93
CA ASN A 92 -7.24 -5.25 5.56
C ASN A 92 -7.89 -3.96 6.08
N ASP A 93 -8.14 -3.85 7.39
CA ASP A 93 -8.62 -2.59 7.98
C ASP A 93 -7.63 -1.46 7.65
N ALA A 94 -6.42 -1.82 7.17
CA ALA A 94 -5.46 -0.99 6.47
C ALA A 94 -5.98 -0.24 5.22
N ASP A 95 -7.12 -0.62 4.62
CA ASP A 95 -7.75 0.14 3.53
C ASP A 95 -8.82 1.12 4.04
N LYS A 96 -9.23 1.02 5.31
CA LYS A 96 -10.21 1.93 5.92
C LYS A 96 -9.56 3.12 6.60
N TYR A 97 -8.32 2.95 7.08
CA TYR A 97 -7.50 4.04 7.56
C TYR A 97 -6.60 4.53 6.41
N LEU A 98 -6.54 5.85 6.22
CA LEU A 98 -5.66 6.48 5.23
C LEU A 98 -4.21 6.16 5.62
N ASN A 99 -3.67 5.08 5.06
CA ASN A 99 -2.33 4.62 5.37
C ASN A 99 -1.32 5.71 4.98
N LEU A 100 -0.51 6.15 5.94
CA LEU A 100 0.55 7.16 5.74
C LEU A 100 1.48 6.76 4.58
N SER A 101 1.66 5.46 4.38
CA SER A 101 2.43 4.88 3.27
C SER A 101 1.83 5.21 1.88
N LYS A 102 0.49 5.24 1.73
CA LYS A 102 -0.16 5.63 0.48
C LYS A 102 -0.12 7.16 0.28
N ALA A 103 -0.16 7.94 1.36
CA ALA A 103 -0.06 9.40 1.33
C ALA A 103 1.37 9.94 1.14
N GLN A 104 2.39 9.07 1.23
CA GLN A 104 3.80 9.44 1.13
C GLN A 104 4.15 10.13 -0.20
N GLY A 105 3.45 9.80 -1.28
CA GLY A 105 3.63 10.46 -2.59
C GLY A 105 3.38 11.97 -2.55
N ALA A 106 2.38 12.43 -1.78
CA ALA A 106 2.09 13.85 -1.65
C ALA A 106 3.22 14.60 -0.92
N PHE A 107 3.83 13.97 0.09
CA PHE A 107 4.98 14.54 0.80
C PHE A 107 6.23 14.64 -0.09
N TRP A 108 6.46 13.66 -0.96
CA TRP A 108 7.56 13.72 -1.94
C TRP A 108 7.39 14.87 -2.94
N VAL A 109 6.17 15.09 -3.43
CA VAL A 109 5.87 16.20 -4.35
C VAL A 109 6.06 17.54 -3.65
N LEU A 110 5.61 17.66 -2.39
CA LEU A 110 5.77 18.88 -1.59
C LEU A 110 7.25 19.19 -1.32
N CYS A 111 8.04 18.20 -0.91
CA CYS A 111 9.49 18.35 -0.73
C CYS A 111 10.18 18.74 -2.04
N GLY A 112 9.82 18.09 -3.15
CA GLY A 112 10.36 18.44 -4.47
C GLY A 112 10.09 19.88 -4.86
N GLY A 113 8.84 20.35 -4.70
CA GLY A 113 8.47 21.73 -4.96
C GLY A 113 9.22 22.73 -4.08
N PHE A 114 9.40 22.41 -2.79
CA PHE A 114 10.14 23.26 -1.86
C PHE A 114 11.61 23.38 -2.23
N CYS A 115 12.28 22.27 -2.59
CA CYS A 115 13.67 22.28 -3.04
C CYS A 115 13.86 23.10 -4.31
N ILE A 116 12.98 22.94 -5.31
CA ILE A 116 13.03 23.71 -6.55
C ILE A 116 12.84 25.21 -6.26
N GLY A 117 11.90 25.55 -5.38
CA GLY A 117 11.67 26.94 -4.96
C GLY A 117 12.90 27.59 -4.31
N ILE A 118 13.60 26.86 -3.44
CA ILE A 118 14.86 27.35 -2.83
C ILE A 118 15.93 27.60 -3.89
N VAL A 119 16.11 26.65 -4.83
CA VAL A 119 17.10 26.80 -5.90
C VAL A 119 16.80 28.04 -6.74
N LEU A 120 15.55 28.24 -7.15
CA LEU A 120 15.13 29.41 -7.92
C LEU A 120 15.39 30.71 -7.14
N CYS A 121 15.05 30.73 -5.86
CA CYS A 121 15.29 31.89 -4.99
C CYS A 121 16.78 32.23 -4.88
N LEU A 122 17.65 31.23 -4.67
CA LEU A 122 19.09 31.43 -4.62
C LEU A 122 19.66 31.93 -5.96
N THR A 123 19.23 31.38 -7.08
CA THR A 123 19.65 31.89 -8.40
C THR A 123 19.22 33.33 -8.63
N GLU A 124 18.05 33.74 -8.16
CA GLU A 124 17.58 35.12 -8.33
C GLU A 124 18.39 36.11 -7.50
N ILE A 125 18.73 35.73 -6.26
CA ILE A 125 19.59 36.52 -5.37
C ILE A 125 20.98 36.68 -5.97
N LEU A 126 21.58 35.61 -6.49
CA LEU A 126 22.89 35.64 -7.13
C LEU A 126 22.89 36.51 -8.39
N CYS A 127 21.91 36.33 -9.29
CA CYS A 127 21.82 37.12 -10.52
C CYS A 127 21.59 38.61 -10.24
N LYS A 128 20.70 38.96 -9.29
CA LYS A 128 20.48 40.37 -8.89
C LYS A 128 21.71 40.95 -8.19
N GLY A 129 22.37 40.17 -7.33
CA GLY A 129 23.60 40.57 -6.65
C GLY A 129 24.73 40.88 -7.63
N ILE A 130 25.00 39.97 -8.56
CA ILE A 130 26.02 40.15 -9.61
C ILE A 130 25.69 41.39 -10.46
N ARG A 131 24.43 41.57 -10.86
CA ARG A 131 24.02 42.73 -11.67
C ARG A 131 24.20 44.05 -10.92
N SER A 132 23.94 44.07 -9.61
CA SER A 132 24.15 45.25 -8.77
C SER A 132 25.64 45.59 -8.64
N ILE A 133 26.48 44.58 -8.39
CA ILE A 133 27.94 44.73 -8.31
C ILE A 133 28.50 45.25 -9.64
N TRP A 134 28.02 44.73 -10.77
CA TRP A 134 28.46 45.16 -12.10
C TRP A 134 28.13 46.63 -12.39
N LYS A 135 26.96 47.11 -11.96
CA LYS A 135 26.58 48.52 -12.08
C LYS A 135 27.50 49.41 -11.25
N TRP A 136 27.72 49.04 -9.98
CA TRP A 136 28.60 49.79 -9.09
C TRP A 136 30.04 49.86 -9.62
N LEU A 137 30.56 48.76 -10.16
CA LEU A 137 31.90 48.72 -10.75
C LEU A 137 32.00 49.64 -11.98
N LYS A 138 30.97 49.66 -12.82
CA LYS A 138 30.92 50.50 -14.01
C LYS A 138 30.92 51.99 -13.65
N GLU A 139 30.10 52.40 -12.69
CA GLU A 139 30.03 53.79 -12.21
C GLU A 139 31.37 54.24 -11.62
N LYS A 140 32.05 53.36 -10.89
CA LYS A 140 33.36 53.67 -10.31
C LYS A 140 34.44 53.89 -11.38
N ILE A 141 34.46 53.05 -12.42
CA ILE A 141 35.40 53.17 -13.55
C ILE A 141 35.15 54.47 -14.34
N GLU A 142 33.88 54.83 -14.58
CA GLU A 142 33.54 56.08 -15.28
C GLU A 142 33.96 57.32 -14.48
N HIS A 143 33.79 57.31 -13.16
CA HIS A 143 34.28 58.38 -12.28
C HIS A 143 35.82 58.53 -12.32
N GLU A 144 36.56 57.43 -12.21
CA GLU A 144 38.03 57.46 -12.27
C GLU A 144 38.56 57.89 -13.65
N ALA A 145 37.83 57.58 -14.73
CA ALA A 145 38.16 58.06 -16.07
C ALA A 145 37.92 59.58 -16.22
N LEU A 146 36.87 60.12 -15.58
CA LEU A 146 36.56 61.55 -15.61
C LEU A 146 37.59 62.36 -14.82
N SER A 147 37.99 61.89 -13.63
CA SER A 147 39.03 62.54 -12.81
C SER A 147 40.37 62.64 -13.56
N ARG A 148 40.79 61.58 -14.26
CA ARG A 148 42.02 61.60 -15.06
C ARG A 148 41.96 62.54 -16.27
N LYS A 149 40.78 62.73 -16.88
CA LYS A 149 40.61 63.73 -17.94
C LYS A 149 40.78 65.15 -17.43
N MET A 150 40.22 65.46 -16.25
CA MET A 150 40.36 66.79 -15.65
C MET A 150 41.80 67.12 -15.23
N GLU A 151 42.57 66.13 -14.76
CA GLU A 151 44.01 66.33 -14.48
C GLU A 151 44.81 66.66 -15.75
N HIS A 152 44.56 65.93 -16.86
CA HIS A 152 45.26 66.19 -18.12
C HIS A 152 44.87 67.52 -18.80
N GLU A 153 43.61 67.95 -18.73
CA GLU A 153 43.20 69.27 -19.25
C GLU A 153 43.76 70.41 -18.39
N GLY A 154 43.81 70.23 -17.07
CA GLY A 154 44.44 71.19 -16.16
C GLY A 154 45.92 71.41 -16.46
N GLU A 155 46.71 70.35 -16.67
CA GLU A 155 48.14 70.50 -17.00
C GLU A 155 48.41 71.19 -18.35
N ILE A 156 47.53 71.04 -19.34
CA ILE A 156 47.71 71.67 -20.67
C ILE A 156 47.49 73.20 -20.60
N GLU A 157 46.64 73.68 -19.69
CA GLU A 157 46.34 75.10 -19.55
C GLU A 157 47.45 75.88 -18.82
N TYR A 158 48.26 75.23 -17.97
CA TYR A 158 49.40 75.87 -17.28
C TYR A 158 50.69 75.97 -18.12
N VAL A 159 50.77 75.30 -19.28
CA VAL A 159 51.98 75.24 -20.13
C VAL A 159 51.89 76.20 -21.34
N LYS A 160 50.82 76.97 -21.46
CA LYS A 160 50.56 77.89 -22.58
C LYS A 160 50.59 79.36 -22.15
#